data_AF-A0A960T5M2-F1
#
_entry.id   AF-A0A960T5M2-F1
#
_cell.length_a   1.000
_cell.length_b   1.000
_cell.length_c   1.000
_cell.angle_alpha   90.00
_cell.angle_beta   90.00
_cell.angle_gamma   90.00
#
_symmetry.space_group_name_H-M   'P 1'
#
loop_
_entity.id
_entity.type
_entity.pdbx_description
1 polymer ?
#
loop_
_entity_poly.entity_id
_entity_poly.type
_entity_poly.pdbx_seq_one_letter_code
_entity_poly.pdbx_strand_id
1 'polypeptide(L)'
;LFLALTPPKAEYLISLLKPLLPQTWFMGVGISFSFLTGDVPRAPQWMQKTGLEWLFRLGAEPTRLFSRYIIKDIPFAFRLLYSSLKSRRARQMAGEP
;
A
#
# COMPACT_ATOMS: atom_id res chain seq x y z
N LEU A 1 22.56 -2.76 0.35
CA LEU A 1 22.15 -1.45 -0.20
C LEU A 1 20.64 -1.28 -0.06
N PHE A 2 20.20 -0.32 0.75
CA PHE A 2 18.79 0.04 0.87
C PHE A 2 18.46 1.16 -0.12
N LEU A 3 17.39 0.98 -0.90
CA LEU A 3 16.96 1.92 -1.93
C LEU A 3 15.62 2.53 -1.52
N ALA A 4 15.65 3.80 -1.12
CA ALA A 4 14.47 4.59 -0.78
C ALA A 4 13.82 5.20 -2.04
N LEU A 5 13.54 4.37 -3.04
CA LEU A 5 12.90 4.76 -4.29
C LEU A 5 11.55 4.07 -4.43
N THR A 6 10.59 4.72 -5.10
CA THR A 6 9.31 4.10 -5.46
C THR A 6 9.49 3.12 -6.62
N PRO A 7 8.71 2.01 -6.65
CA PRO A 7 8.61 1.18 -7.85
C PRO A 7 8.11 2.01 -9.05
N PRO A 8 8.58 1.76 -10.29
CA PRO A 8 9.54 0.72 -10.72
C PRO A 8 11.02 1.16 -10.67
N LYS A 9 11.31 2.40 -10.27
CA LYS A 9 12.66 2.98 -10.32
C LYS A 9 13.66 2.23 -9.44
N ALA A 10 13.21 1.76 -8.28
CA ALA A 10 14.03 0.94 -7.39
C ALA A 10 14.48 -0.36 -8.07
N GLU A 11 13.57 -1.08 -8.73
CA GLU A 11 13.85 -2.36 -9.39
C GLU A 11 14.80 -2.19 -10.57
N TYR A 12 14.60 -1.14 -11.37
CA TYR A 12 15.47 -0.81 -12.49
C TYR A 12 16.91 -0.49 -12.02
N LEU A 13 17.05 0.27 -10.94
CA LEU A 13 18.39 0.57 -10.42
C LEU A 13 19.08 -0.67 -9.84
N ILE A 14 18.32 -1.59 -9.23
CA ILE A 14 18.86 -2.87 -8.76
C ILE A 14 19.34 -3.71 -9.94
N SER A 15 18.58 -3.78 -11.03
CA SER A 15 18.98 -4.59 -12.19
C SER A 15 20.27 -4.07 -12.84
N LEU A 16 20.50 -2.76 -12.82
CA LEU A 16 21.74 -2.14 -13.30
C LEU A 16 22.93 -2.35 -12.37
N LEU A 17 22.73 -2.32 -11.04
CA LEU A 17 23.82 -2.43 -10.06
C LEU A 17 24.19 -3.87 -9.71
N LYS A 18 23.27 -4.83 -9.88
CA LYS A 18 23.48 -6.23 -9.55
C LYS A 18 24.69 -6.87 -10.27
N PRO A 19 24.95 -6.60 -11.57
CA PRO A 19 26.15 -7.10 -12.26
C PRO A 19 27.46 -6.49 -11.73
N LEU A 20 27.41 -5.23 -11.27
CA LEU A 20 28.59 -4.50 -10.79
C LEU A 20 28.93 -4.84 -9.33
N LEU A 21 27.95 -5.29 -8.55
CA LEU A 21 28.08 -5.56 -7.11
C LEU A 21 27.50 -6.95 -6.75
N PRO A 22 28.12 -8.05 -7.22
CA PRO A 22 27.54 -9.40 -7.12
C PRO A 22 27.42 -9.92 -5.67
N GLN A 23 28.20 -9.39 -4.73
CA GLN A 23 28.16 -9.77 -3.31
C GLN A 23 27.23 -8.89 -2.46
N THR A 24 26.58 -7.90 -3.07
CA THR A 24 25.74 -6.93 -2.34
C THR A 24 24.28 -7.34 -2.34
N TRP A 25 23.66 -7.32 -1.17
CA TRP A 25 22.21 -7.45 -1.02
C TRP A 25 21.51 -6.12 -1.32
N PHE A 26 20.43 -6.17 -2.10
CA PHE A 26 19.62 -4.99 -2.43
C PHE A 26 18.23 -5.11 -1.81
N MET A 27 17.73 -4.03 -1.23
CA MET A 27 16.38 -3.98 -0.67
C MET A 27 15.71 -2.64 -0.98
N GLY A 28 14.58 -2.68 -1.68
CA GLY A 28 13.73 -1.50 -1.88
C GLY A 28 12.94 -1.21 -0.59
N VAL A 29 13.25 -0.11 0.08
CA VAL A 29 12.57 0.33 1.30
C VAL A 29 11.49 1.38 1.03
N GLY A 30 11.53 2.04 -0.13
CA GLY A 30 10.54 3.04 -0.53
C GLY A 30 10.38 4.15 0.52
N ILE A 31 9.13 4.57 0.76
CA ILE A 31 8.78 5.65 1.71
C ILE A 31 9.01 5.27 3.19
N SER A 32 9.27 4.00 3.50
CA SER A 32 9.53 3.55 4.88
C SER A 32 10.70 4.31 5.51
N PHE A 33 11.72 4.65 4.71
CA PHE A 33 12.86 5.44 5.18
C PHE A 33 12.46 6.89 5.52
N SER A 34 11.58 7.51 4.73
CA SER A 34 11.06 8.86 4.99
C SER A 34 10.26 8.95 6.31
N PHE A 35 9.67 7.84 6.75
CA PHE A 35 9.04 7.76 8.08
C PHE A 35 10.06 7.63 9.21
N LEU A 36 11.24 7.05 8.95
CA LEU A 36 12.32 6.93 9.95
C LEU A 36 13.09 8.25 10.11
N THR A 37 13.31 8.98 9.01
CA THR A 37 13.99 10.29 9.02
C THR A 37 13.10 11.41 9.56
N GLY A 38 11.79 11.19 9.69
CA GLY A 38 10.84 12.18 10.19
C GLY A 38 10.34 13.15 9.11
N ASP A 39 10.70 12.94 7.85
CA ASP A 39 10.27 13.77 6.71
C ASP A 39 8.76 13.67 6.45
N VAL A 40 8.14 12.55 6.83
CA VAL A 40 6.70 12.34 6.69
C VAL A 40 6.08 12.08 8.07
N PRO A 41 5.05 12.85 8.48
CA PRO A 41 4.39 12.64 9.76
C PRO A 41 3.69 11.29 9.78
N ARG A 42 3.97 10.49 10.81
CA ARG A 42 3.22 9.25 11.09
C ARG A 42 1.92 9.56 11.79
N ALA A 43 0.88 8.80 11.46
CA ALA A 43 -0.39 8.88 12.16
C ALA A 43 -0.22 8.54 13.65
N PRO A 44 -1.03 9.08 14.56
CA PRO A 44 -1.05 8.68 15.97
C PRO A 44 -1.20 7.16 16.14
N GLN A 45 -0.62 6.58 17.19
CA GLN A 45 -0.65 5.12 17.42
C GLN A 45 -2.07 4.54 17.47
N TRP A 46 -3.04 5.29 17.99
CA TRP A 46 -4.44 4.84 18.03
C TRP A 46 -5.04 4.73 16.62
N MET A 47 -4.64 5.60 15.68
CA MET A 47 -5.07 5.53 14.27
C MET A 47 -4.39 4.39 13.52
N GLN A 48 -3.12 4.11 13.83
CA GLN A 48 -2.42 2.95 13.28
C GLN A 48 -3.08 1.64 13.73
N LYS A 49 -3.42 1.52 15.04
CA LYS A 49 -4.05 0.31 15.61
C LYS A 49 -5.47 0.06 15.11
N THR A 50 -6.21 1.13 14.80
CA THR A 50 -7.59 1.05 14.28
C THR A 50 -7.66 0.94 12.76
N GLY A 51 -6.51 0.96 12.07
CA GLY A 51 -6.46 0.96 10.61
C GLY A 51 -6.95 2.26 9.97
N LEU A 52 -7.03 3.36 10.74
CA LEU A 52 -7.44 4.70 10.28
C LEU A 52 -6.26 5.53 9.75
N GLU A 53 -5.09 4.94 9.60
CA GLU A 53 -3.91 5.63 9.07
C GLU A 53 -4.14 6.20 7.65
N TRP A 54 -4.96 5.53 6.83
CA TRP A 54 -5.33 6.04 5.50
C TRP A 54 -6.10 7.36 5.60
N LEU A 55 -6.96 7.53 6.61
CA LEU A 55 -7.76 8.75 6.81
C LEU A 55 -6.87 9.91 7.27
N PHE A 56 -5.91 9.65 8.15
CA PHE A 56 -4.90 10.62 8.55
C PHE A 56 -4.08 11.10 7.34
N ARG A 57 -3.64 10.18 6.47
CA ARG A 57 -2.91 10.51 5.24
C ARG A 57 -3.75 11.30 4.24
N LEU A 58 -5.05 11.01 4.16
CA LEU A 58 -6.02 11.76 3.34
C LEU A 58 -6.14 13.22 3.80
N GLY A 59 -6.14 13.46 5.12
CA GLY A 59 -6.15 14.81 5.69
C GLY A 59 -4.82 15.56 5.49
N ALA A 60 -3.68 14.85 5.49
CA ALA A 60 -2.36 15.45 5.31
C ALA A 60 -2.06 15.87 3.85
N GLU A 61 -2.60 15.15 2.86
CA GLU A 61 -2.38 15.41 1.44
C GLU A 61 -3.68 15.24 0.62
N PRO A 62 -4.69 16.10 0.84
CA PRO A 62 -6.03 15.94 0.30
C PRO A 62 -6.06 15.97 -1.24
N THR A 63 -5.29 16.84 -1.88
CA THR A 63 -5.30 16.96 -3.35
C THR A 63 -4.63 15.78 -4.06
N ARG A 64 -3.61 15.17 -3.45
CA ARG A 64 -2.83 14.08 -4.09
C ARG A 64 -3.45 12.70 -3.87
N LEU A 65 -3.95 12.44 -2.66
CA LEU A 65 -4.46 11.11 -2.28
C LEU A 65 -5.96 10.92 -2.53
N PHE A 66 -6.75 11.99 -2.55
CA PHE A 66 -8.20 11.90 -2.79
C PHE A 66 -8.55 11.32 -4.15
N SER A 67 -7.86 11.76 -5.21
CA SER A 67 -8.07 11.24 -6.57
C SER A 67 -7.74 9.73 -6.65
N ARG A 68 -6.79 9.24 -5.86
CA ARG A 68 -6.45 7.82 -5.85
C ARG A 68 -7.47 7.02 -5.03
N TYR A 69 -7.75 7.45 -3.80
CA TYR A 69 -8.61 6.69 -2.87
C TYR A 69 -10.09 6.70 -3.28
N ILE A 70 -10.64 7.87 -3.61
CA ILE A 70 -12.08 7.99 -3.87
C ILE A 70 -12.43 7.48 -5.27
N ILE A 71 -11.61 7.78 -6.28
CA ILE A 71 -11.94 7.45 -7.66
C ILE A 71 -11.54 6.00 -8.00
N LYS A 72 -10.41 5.50 -7.51
CA LYS A 72 -9.92 4.16 -7.86
C LYS A 72 -10.22 3.09 -6.81
N ASP A 73 -10.09 3.42 -5.53
CA ASP A 73 -10.21 2.39 -4.49
C ASP A 73 -11.66 2.14 -4.05
N ILE A 74 -12.55 3.14 -4.06
CA ILE A 74 -13.98 2.94 -3.71
C ILE A 74 -14.69 1.96 -4.65
N PRO A 75 -14.60 2.07 -5.99
CA PRO A 75 -15.27 1.11 -6.88
C PRO A 75 -14.74 -0.32 -6.70
N PHE A 76 -13.44 -0.46 -6.43
CA PHE A 76 -12.83 -1.75 -6.15
C PHE A 76 -13.31 -2.33 -4.82
N ALA A 77 -13.33 -1.54 -3.76
CA ALA A 77 -13.83 -1.95 -2.44
C ALA A 77 -15.31 -2.35 -2.51
N PHE A 78 -16.14 -1.58 -3.21
CA PHE A 78 -17.54 -1.94 -3.44
C PHE A 78 -17.69 -3.23 -4.24
N ARG A 79 -16.91 -3.42 -5.30
CA ARG A 79 -16.90 -4.67 -6.07
C ARG A 79 -16.51 -5.86 -5.20
N LEU A 80 -15.48 -5.71 -4.36
CA LEU A 80 -15.00 -6.75 -3.45
C LEU A 80 -16.02 -7.09 -2.36
N LEU A 81 -16.68 -6.08 -1.78
CA LEU A 81 -17.76 -6.27 -0.82
C LEU A 81 -18.96 -6.94 -1.47
N TYR A 82 -19.38 -6.48 -2.65
CA TYR A 82 -20.46 -7.06 -3.41
C TYR A 82 -20.18 -8.52 -3.79
N SER A 83 -18.97 -8.83 -4.26
CA SER A 83 -18.57 -10.20 -4.56
C SER A 83 -18.53 -11.05 -3.29
N SER A 84 -18.03 -10.53 -2.17
CA SER A 84 -17.98 -11.26 -0.89
C SER A 84 -19.38 -11.56 -0.35
N LEU A 85 -20.32 -10.61 -0.46
CA LEU A 85 -21.72 -10.81 -0.07
C LEU A 85 -22.43 -11.79 -1.00
N LYS A 86 -22.19 -11.69 -2.32
CA LYS A 86 -22.72 -12.63 -3.31
C LYS A 86 -22.18 -14.04 -3.12
N SER A 87 -20.89 -14.19 -2.82
CA SER A 87 -20.23 -15.49 -2.54
C SER A 87 -20.63 -16.09 -1.19
N ARG A 88 -21.05 -15.28 -0.20
CA ARG A 88 -21.66 -15.77 1.04
C ARG A 88 -23.10 -16.25 0.80
N ARG A 89 -23.89 -15.52 0.02
CA ARG A 89 -25.25 -15.94 -0.39
C ARG A 89 -25.23 -17.18 -1.30
N ALA A 90 -24.28 -17.27 -2.22
CA ALA A 90 -24.11 -18.43 -3.09
C ALA A 90 -23.69 -19.67 -2.29
N ARG A 91 -22.85 -19.53 -1.26
CA ARG A 91 -22.50 -20.63 -0.34
C ARG A 91 -23.65 -21.05 0.58
N GLN A 92 -24.54 -20.14 0.96
CA GLN A 92 -25.76 -20.48 1.72
C GLN A 92 -26.85 -21.13 0.85
N MET A 93 -26.90 -20.83 -0.46
CA MET A 93 -27.87 -21.43 -1.39
C MET A 93 -27.39 -22.73 -2.04
N ALA A 94 -26.09 -22.92 -2.22
CA ALA A 94 -25.48 -24.16 -2.72
C ALA A 94 -25.25 -25.17 -1.59
N GLY A 95 -26.23 -25.32 -0.69
CA GLY A 95 -26.11 -26.19 0.48
C GLY A 95 -25.47 -27.53 0.11
N GLU A 96 -24.26 -27.74 0.58
CA GLU A 96 -23.74 -29.07 0.80
C GLU A 96 -23.44 -29.21 2.30
N PRO A 97 -23.75 -30.39 2.88
CA PRO A 97 -23.63 -30.68 4.31
C PRO A 97 -22.21 -30.50 4.87
#